data_AF-F0VM39-F1
#
_entry.id   AF-F0VM39-F1
#
_cell.length_a   1.000
_cell.length_b   1.000
_cell.length_c   1.000
_cell.angle_alpha   90.00
_cell.angle_beta   90.00
_cell.angle_gamma   90.00
#
_symmetry.space_group_name_H-M   'P 1'
#
loop_
_entity.id
_entity.type
_entity.pdbx_description
1 polymer ?
#
loop_
_entity_poly.entity_id
_entity_poly.type
_entity_poly.pdbx_seq_one_letter_code
_entity_poly.pdbx_strand_id
1 'polypeptide(L)'
;MTDAQFRTTGENLSIACTLGTSSWADVPAVWFEEVHCYKYGKGGNPCVALPLPKCNPEKHAEGIMVGHFTQLMSDRSSFGACAVRYCRQPCQLGAKTGQKVLTVCNYAEGGNVEGTYPFSRRVAEQLSAIHPEIFEAAEDEASQQACRNTQKLWTEKNPSKKF
;
A
#
# COMPACT_ATOMS: atom_id res chain seq x y z
N MET A 1 -2.61 -15.33 -30.98
CA MET A 1 -2.36 -14.66 -29.70
C MET A 1 -1.93 -15.75 -28.73
N THR A 2 -0.71 -15.70 -28.22
CA THR A 2 -0.27 -16.58 -27.13
C THR A 2 -0.91 -16.06 -25.86
N ASP A 3 -1.74 -16.87 -25.20
CA ASP A 3 -2.36 -16.50 -23.92
C ASP A 3 -1.26 -16.12 -22.93
N ALA A 4 -1.34 -14.91 -22.40
CA ALA A 4 -0.45 -14.49 -21.31
C ALA A 4 -0.81 -15.31 -20.07
N GLN A 5 -0.03 -16.36 -19.80
CA GLN A 5 -0.16 -17.15 -18.59
C GLN A 5 0.66 -16.49 -17.48
N PHE A 6 -0.05 -15.88 -16.53
CA PHE A 6 0.55 -15.36 -15.30
C PHE A 6 0.61 -16.45 -14.24
N ARG A 7 1.71 -16.56 -13.51
CA ARG A 7 1.92 -17.59 -12.49
C ARG A 7 1.45 -17.12 -11.11
N THR A 8 1.53 -15.82 -10.84
CA THR A 8 1.07 -15.20 -9.60
C THR A 8 0.38 -13.88 -9.89
N THR A 9 -0.51 -13.49 -8.98
CA THR A 9 -1.19 -12.20 -9.01
C THR A 9 -1.05 -11.49 -7.68
N GLY A 10 -0.80 -10.18 -7.72
CA GLY A 10 -0.94 -9.29 -6.58
C GLY A 10 -2.33 -8.66 -6.55
N GLU A 11 -2.69 -8.06 -5.43
CA GLU A 11 -3.96 -7.35 -5.26
C GLU A 11 -3.80 -6.13 -4.37
N ASN A 12 -4.40 -5.02 -4.79
CA ASN A 12 -4.72 -3.90 -3.92
C ASN A 12 -6.24 -3.75 -3.86
N LEU A 13 -6.77 -3.48 -2.67
CA LEU A 13 -8.20 -3.23 -2.48
C LEU A 13 -8.42 -1.95 -1.68
N SER A 14 -9.55 -1.30 -1.91
CA SER A 14 -9.98 -0.13 -1.16
C SER A 14 -11.49 -0.15 -0.98
N ILE A 15 -11.94 0.18 0.23
CA ILE A 15 -13.36 0.40 0.53
C ILE A 15 -13.50 1.87 0.94
N ALA A 16 -14.31 2.61 0.18
CA ALA A 16 -14.59 4.01 0.46
C ALA A 16 -16.09 4.26 0.59
N CYS A 17 -16.45 5.34 1.29
CA CYS A 17 -17.80 5.90 1.19
C CYS A 17 -17.79 7.02 0.15
N THR A 18 -18.82 7.11 -0.69
CA THR A 18 -18.92 8.17 -1.69
C THR A 18 -20.33 8.71 -1.84
N LEU A 19 -20.43 9.98 -2.28
CA LEU A 19 -21.69 10.61 -2.69
C LEU A 19 -21.88 10.59 -4.22
N GLY A 20 -20.91 10.05 -4.98
CA GLY A 20 -20.89 10.12 -6.44
C GLY A 20 -20.09 9.00 -7.10
N THR A 21 -19.96 9.05 -8.43
CA THR A 21 -19.51 7.90 -9.23
C THR A 21 -18.03 7.89 -9.59
N SER A 22 -17.20 8.78 -9.05
CA SER A 22 -15.80 8.94 -9.47
C SER A 22 -14.75 8.72 -8.38
N SER A 23 -15.14 8.44 -7.13
CA SER A 23 -14.21 8.27 -6.00
C SER A 23 -13.18 7.15 -6.15
N TRP A 24 -13.42 6.19 -7.04
CA TRP A 24 -12.49 5.11 -7.34
C TRP A 24 -11.30 5.57 -8.18
N ALA A 25 -11.41 6.68 -8.91
CA ALA A 25 -10.35 7.16 -9.82
C ALA A 25 -9.10 7.63 -9.05
N ASP A 26 -9.28 8.12 -7.82
CA ASP A 26 -8.19 8.60 -6.98
C ASP A 26 -7.53 7.47 -6.16
N VAL A 27 -8.09 6.26 -6.17
CA VAL A 27 -7.62 5.13 -5.35
C VAL A 27 -6.14 4.78 -5.61
N PRO A 28 -5.64 4.73 -6.86
CA PRO A 28 -4.22 4.49 -7.11
C PRO A 28 -3.31 5.58 -6.51
N ALA A 29 -3.74 6.84 -6.52
CA ALA A 29 -2.99 7.92 -5.88
C ALA A 29 -2.98 7.73 -4.34
N VAL A 30 -4.11 7.36 -3.75
CA VAL A 30 -4.20 7.06 -2.30
C VAL A 30 -3.31 5.90 -1.91
N TRP A 31 -3.23 4.84 -2.71
CA TRP A 31 -2.29 3.74 -2.49
C TRP A 31 -0.83 4.18 -2.64
N PHE A 32 -0.53 5.10 -3.55
CA PHE A 32 0.82 5.64 -3.71
C PHE A 32 1.28 6.47 -2.51
N GLU A 33 0.36 7.15 -1.80
CA GLU A 33 0.67 7.95 -0.61
C GLU A 33 1.37 7.16 0.51
N GLU A 34 1.29 5.82 0.52
CA GLU A 34 2.06 4.99 1.44
C GLU A 34 3.59 5.14 1.24
N VAL A 35 4.04 5.76 0.14
CA VAL A 35 5.44 6.20 -0.06
C VAL A 35 5.95 7.01 1.13
N HIS A 36 5.07 7.79 1.77
CA HIS A 36 5.42 8.60 2.94
C HIS A 36 5.65 7.79 4.21
N CYS A 37 5.35 6.49 4.21
CA CYS A 37 5.61 5.55 5.29
C CYS A 37 6.67 4.50 4.92
N TYR A 38 7.20 4.57 3.69
CA TYR A 38 8.07 3.55 3.10
C TYR A 38 9.56 3.90 3.22
N LYS A 39 10.35 2.90 3.57
CA LYS A 39 11.81 2.89 3.46
C LYS A 39 12.23 1.86 2.42
N TYR A 40 13.13 2.24 1.51
CA TYR A 40 13.59 1.34 0.46
C TYR A 40 14.26 0.10 1.05
N GLY A 41 13.68 -1.08 0.79
CA GLY A 41 14.12 -2.34 1.37
C GLY A 41 13.41 -3.54 0.75
N LYS A 42 13.83 -4.74 1.15
CA LYS A 42 13.22 -6.00 0.70
C LYS A 42 11.86 -6.24 1.36
N GLY A 43 10.93 -6.84 0.64
CA GLY A 43 9.67 -7.34 1.20
C GLY A 43 9.93 -8.24 2.41
N GLY A 44 9.11 -8.12 3.45
CA GLY A 44 9.29 -8.83 4.71
C GLY A 44 10.29 -8.19 5.70
N ASN A 45 11.08 -7.18 5.30
CA ASN A 45 11.89 -6.42 6.24
C ASN A 45 10.98 -5.50 7.09
N PRO A 46 10.98 -5.63 8.44
CA PRO A 46 10.11 -4.84 9.32
C PRO A 46 10.43 -3.33 9.32
N CYS A 47 11.63 -2.93 8.88
CA CYS A 47 12.02 -1.53 8.78
C CYS A 47 11.52 -0.83 7.51
N VAL A 48 10.85 -1.55 6.61
CA VAL A 48 10.31 -0.99 5.36
C VAL A 48 9.05 -0.16 5.60
N ALA A 49 8.27 -0.46 6.65
CA ALA A 49 7.08 0.30 7.04
C ALA A 49 7.30 0.96 8.41
N LEU A 50 7.54 2.27 8.41
CA LEU A 50 7.85 3.05 9.62
C LEU A 50 7.07 4.39 9.65
N PRO A 51 6.84 4.97 10.84
CA PRO A 51 6.17 6.26 11.00
C PRO A 51 7.11 7.41 10.63
N LEU A 52 7.37 7.61 9.34
CA LEU A 52 8.20 8.72 8.87
C LEU A 52 7.46 10.07 9.05
N PRO A 53 8.14 11.23 9.00
CA PRO A 53 7.53 12.52 9.34
C PRO A 53 6.28 12.90 8.52
N LYS A 54 6.17 12.42 7.27
CA LYS A 54 5.02 12.65 6.40
C LYS A 54 4.04 11.48 6.37
N CYS A 55 4.37 10.37 7.02
CA CYS A 55 3.49 9.22 7.14
C CYS A 55 2.24 9.63 7.93
N ASN A 56 1.07 9.19 7.48
CA ASN A 56 -0.16 9.31 8.25
C ASN A 56 -0.67 7.90 8.64
N PRO A 57 -0.21 7.35 9.78
CA PRO A 57 -0.59 6.02 10.25
C PRO A 57 -2.11 5.81 10.37
N GLU A 58 -2.88 6.85 10.68
CA GLU A 58 -4.33 6.76 10.89
C GLU A 58 -5.12 6.52 9.59
N LYS A 59 -4.51 6.76 8.43
CA LYS A 59 -5.10 6.48 7.12
C LYS A 59 -4.92 5.03 6.68
N HIS A 60 -4.13 4.23 7.39
CA HIS A 60 -3.97 2.81 7.10
C HIS A 60 -5.08 1.99 7.77
N ALA A 61 -5.44 0.87 7.14
CA ALA A 61 -6.47 -0.02 7.65
C ALA A 61 -6.07 -0.70 8.98
N GLU A 62 -4.77 -0.96 9.13
CA GLU A 62 -4.15 -1.55 10.32
C GLU A 62 -2.69 -1.11 10.41
N GLY A 63 -2.23 -0.72 11.60
CA GLY A 63 -0.83 -0.35 11.85
C GLY A 63 -0.32 0.69 10.85
N ILE A 64 0.85 0.40 10.25
CA ILE A 64 1.43 1.14 9.13
C ILE A 64 1.58 0.16 7.98
N MET A 65 1.02 0.49 6.81
CA MET A 65 1.05 -0.35 5.63
C MET A 65 1.79 0.36 4.50
N VAL A 66 2.54 -0.42 3.72
CA VAL A 66 3.23 0.07 2.51
C VAL A 66 3.01 -0.86 1.32
N GLY A 67 2.20 -1.90 1.52
CA GLY A 67 1.99 -2.99 0.57
C GLY A 67 1.30 -2.52 -0.72
N HIS A 68 0.41 -1.53 -0.64
CA HIS A 68 -0.26 -1.03 -1.84
C HIS A 68 0.73 -0.26 -2.72
N PHE A 69 1.54 0.61 -2.10
CA PHE A 69 2.60 1.34 -2.79
C PHE A 69 3.64 0.39 -3.40
N THR A 70 4.14 -0.58 -2.64
CA THR A 70 5.18 -1.49 -3.14
C THR A 70 4.66 -2.42 -4.25
N GLN A 71 3.36 -2.75 -4.25
CA GLN A 71 2.72 -3.46 -5.35
C GLN A 71 2.57 -2.57 -6.60
N LEU A 72 2.11 -1.32 -6.43
CA LEU A 72 2.00 -0.36 -7.54
C LEU A 72 3.34 -0.11 -8.22
N MET A 73 4.41 -0.04 -7.43
CA MET A 73 5.76 0.24 -7.90
C MET A 73 6.52 -1.03 -8.31
N SER A 74 5.91 -2.21 -8.31
CA SER A 74 6.68 -3.44 -8.50
C SER A 74 7.18 -3.60 -9.94
N ASP A 75 8.50 -3.74 -10.13
CA ASP A 75 9.12 -4.04 -11.44
C ASP A 75 8.70 -5.41 -11.99
N ARG A 76 8.10 -6.28 -11.17
CA ARG A 76 7.57 -7.59 -11.57
C ARG A 76 6.20 -7.49 -12.24
N SER A 77 5.44 -6.45 -11.96
CA SER A 77 4.07 -6.30 -12.41
C SER A 77 4.03 -5.58 -13.75
N SER A 78 3.78 -6.34 -14.82
CA SER A 78 3.70 -5.83 -16.19
C SER A 78 2.28 -5.47 -16.62
N PHE A 79 1.29 -6.03 -15.94
CA PHE A 79 -0.13 -5.82 -16.22
C PHE A 79 -0.87 -5.48 -14.93
N GLY A 80 -1.87 -4.61 -15.05
CA GLY A 80 -2.80 -4.28 -13.98
C GLY A 80 -4.22 -4.20 -14.54
N ALA A 81 -5.19 -4.75 -13.82
CA ALA A 81 -6.61 -4.66 -14.16
C ALA A 81 -7.43 -4.37 -12.91
N CYS A 82 -8.40 -3.47 -13.03
CA CYS A 82 -9.20 -3.03 -11.90
C CYS A 82 -10.69 -3.24 -12.14
N ALA A 83 -11.42 -3.47 -11.05
CA ALA A 83 -12.86 -3.52 -11.01
C ALA A 83 -13.39 -2.64 -9.87
N VAL A 84 -14.55 -2.03 -10.10
CA VAL A 84 -15.22 -1.17 -9.13
C VAL A 84 -16.64 -1.68 -8.93
N ARG A 85 -17.05 -1.82 -7.66
CA ARG A 85 -18.41 -2.22 -7.30
C ARG A 85 -19.02 -1.24 -6.32
N TYR A 86 -20.17 -0.70 -6.71
CA TYR A 86 -21.06 0.05 -5.82
C TYR A 86 -21.86 -0.94 -4.99
N CYS A 87 -21.60 -0.96 -3.68
CA CYS A 87 -22.23 -1.87 -2.73
C CYS A 87 -23.64 -1.37 -2.37
N ARG A 88 -24.54 -2.29 -2.01
CA ARG A 88 -25.90 -1.92 -1.57
C ARG A 88 -25.93 -1.34 -0.15
N GLN A 89 -24.89 -1.60 0.64
CA GLN A 89 -24.81 -1.10 2.00
C GLN A 89 -24.54 0.42 1.97
N PRO A 90 -25.40 1.23 2.63
CA PRO A 90 -25.16 2.66 2.76
C PRO A 90 -24.00 2.94 3.71
N CYS A 91 -23.44 4.14 3.61
CA CYS A 91 -22.44 4.66 4.54
C CYS A 91 -22.71 6.14 4.81
N GLN A 92 -22.09 6.72 5.83
CA GLN A 92 -22.29 8.13 6.19
C GLN A 92 -21.04 8.95 5.87
N LEU A 93 -21.23 10.10 5.24
CA LEU A 93 -20.23 11.14 5.00
C LEU A 93 -20.74 12.44 5.63
N GLY A 94 -20.35 12.66 6.89
CA GLY A 94 -20.93 13.72 7.71
C GLY A 94 -22.44 13.50 7.89
N ALA A 95 -23.24 14.51 7.52
CA ALA A 95 -24.70 14.43 7.60
C ALA A 95 -25.37 13.77 6.36
N LYS A 96 -24.59 13.35 5.35
CA LYS A 96 -25.11 12.79 4.10
C LYS A 96 -24.97 11.27 4.07
N THR A 97 -26.01 10.59 3.60
CA THR A 97 -25.94 9.16 3.30
C THR A 97 -25.33 8.96 1.90
N GLY A 98 -24.22 8.24 1.86
CA GLY A 98 -23.52 7.83 0.65
C GLY A 98 -23.62 6.33 0.40
N GLN A 99 -22.87 5.87 -0.60
CA GLN A 99 -22.78 4.48 -1.00
C GLN A 99 -21.37 3.94 -0.76
N LYS A 100 -21.26 2.73 -0.21
CA LYS A 100 -19.96 2.04 -0.13
C LYS A 100 -19.49 1.66 -1.53
N VAL A 101 -18.22 1.89 -1.84
CA VAL A 101 -17.59 1.49 -3.09
C VAL A 101 -16.38 0.62 -2.76
N LEU A 102 -16.35 -0.56 -3.37
CA LEU A 102 -15.20 -1.45 -3.36
C LEU A 102 -14.44 -1.27 -4.68
N THR A 103 -13.16 -0.92 -4.59
CA THR A 103 -12.22 -0.89 -5.72
C THR A 103 -11.20 -1.99 -5.50
N VAL A 104 -10.99 -2.82 -6.52
CA VAL A 104 -9.98 -3.90 -6.52
C VAL A 104 -9.14 -3.75 -7.76
N CYS A 105 -7.82 -3.82 -7.61
CA CYS A 105 -6.89 -3.91 -8.72
C CYS A 105 -6.00 -5.13 -8.54
N ASN A 106 -5.95 -5.99 -9.56
CA ASN A 106 -5.06 -7.14 -9.60
C ASN A 106 -3.87 -6.83 -10.52
N TYR A 107 -2.70 -7.34 -10.15
CA TYR A 107 -1.43 -7.08 -10.83
C TYR A 107 -0.77 -8.40 -11.23
N ALA A 108 -0.18 -8.45 -12.42
CA ALA A 108 0.48 -9.66 -12.93
C ALA A 108 1.85 -9.35 -13.57
N GLU A 109 2.94 -10.00 -13.16
CA GLU A 109 3.04 -10.92 -12.01
C GLU A 109 2.84 -10.17 -10.68
N GLY A 110 2.55 -10.91 -9.60
CA GLY A 110 2.44 -10.32 -8.27
C GLY A 110 3.77 -9.72 -7.78
N GLY A 111 3.65 -8.55 -7.15
CA GLY A 111 4.74 -7.86 -6.45
C GLY A 111 4.87 -8.34 -5.00
N ASN A 112 5.45 -7.50 -4.14
CA ASN A 112 5.56 -7.73 -2.68
C ASN A 112 6.18 -9.09 -2.28
N VAL A 113 7.04 -9.65 -3.11
CA VAL A 113 7.68 -10.94 -2.82
C VAL A 113 8.70 -10.75 -1.69
N GLU A 114 8.54 -11.54 -0.63
CA GLU A 114 9.46 -11.54 0.52
C GLU A 114 10.91 -11.77 0.09
N GLY A 115 11.83 -11.04 0.73
CA GLY A 115 13.27 -11.10 0.42
C GLY A 115 13.68 -10.37 -0.86
N THR A 116 12.75 -9.75 -1.60
CA THR A 116 13.05 -9.03 -2.85
C THR A 116 12.73 -7.54 -2.74
N TYR A 117 13.47 -6.69 -3.45
CA TYR A 117 13.11 -5.28 -3.58
C TYR A 117 11.93 -5.15 -4.55
N PRO A 118 10.94 -4.27 -4.26
CA PRO A 118 9.80 -4.09 -5.14
C PRO A 118 10.21 -3.51 -6.50
N PHE A 119 11.18 -2.59 -6.51
CA PHE A 119 11.73 -1.94 -7.71
C PHE A 119 13.24 -1.75 -7.60
N SER A 120 13.88 -1.46 -8.72
CA SER A 120 15.32 -1.26 -8.80
C SER A 120 15.82 -0.07 -7.96
N ARG A 121 17.09 -0.16 -7.52
CA ARG A 121 17.76 0.92 -6.78
C ARG A 121 17.75 2.25 -7.52
N ARG A 122 17.87 2.23 -8.86
CA ARG A 122 17.81 3.44 -9.69
C ARG A 122 16.48 4.17 -9.53
N VAL A 123 15.37 3.43 -9.52
CA VAL A 123 14.03 4.01 -9.30
C VAL A 123 13.92 4.56 -7.88
N ALA A 124 14.47 3.86 -6.89
CA ALA A 124 14.51 4.34 -5.50
C ALA A 124 15.28 5.65 -5.36
N GLU A 125 16.43 5.79 -6.00
CA GLU A 125 17.24 7.01 -6.00
C GLU A 125 16.47 8.18 -6.65
N GLN A 126 15.79 7.94 -7.78
CA GLN A 126 14.93 8.94 -8.42
C GLN A 126 13.77 9.37 -7.52
N LEU A 127 13.10 8.40 -6.88
CA LEU A 127 12.01 8.69 -5.95
C LEU A 127 12.51 9.45 -4.72
N SER A 128 13.73 9.15 -4.24
CA SER A 128 14.32 9.81 -3.07
C SER A 128 14.68 11.27 -3.31
N ALA A 129 14.88 11.67 -4.57
CA ALA A 129 15.03 13.08 -4.92
C ALA A 129 13.76 13.90 -4.64
N ILE A 130 12.59 13.25 -4.61
CA ILE A 130 11.28 13.87 -4.35
C ILE A 130 10.83 13.58 -2.91
N HIS A 131 11.13 12.37 -2.42
CA HIS A 131 10.81 11.85 -1.09
C HIS A 131 12.09 11.47 -0.34
N PRO A 132 12.86 12.43 0.17
CA PRO A 132 14.17 12.16 0.79
C PRO A 132 14.08 11.22 2.01
N GLU A 133 12.90 11.12 2.62
CA GLU A 133 12.63 10.25 3.76
C GLU A 133 12.75 8.74 3.45
N ILE A 134 12.70 8.32 2.18
CA ILE A 134 12.63 6.89 1.83
C ILE A 134 13.98 6.15 1.91
N PHE A 135 15.09 6.83 2.22
CA PHE A 135 16.42 6.24 2.09
C PHE A 135 16.70 5.11 3.09
N GLU A 136 17.33 4.06 2.56
CA GLU A 136 17.41 2.63 2.91
C GLU A 136 16.90 2.15 4.29
N ALA A 137 16.06 1.12 4.27
CA ALA A 137 15.64 0.39 5.45
C ALA A 137 16.82 -0.37 6.07
N ALA A 138 16.95 -0.33 7.39
CA ALA A 138 18.01 -1.05 8.09
C ALA A 138 17.86 -2.57 7.92
N GLU A 139 18.98 -3.27 7.73
CA GLU A 139 19.00 -4.74 7.59
C GLU A 139 19.63 -5.45 8.80
N ASP A 140 20.30 -4.75 9.72
CA ASP A 140 20.90 -5.39 10.90
C ASP A 140 19.86 -5.87 11.92
N GLU A 141 20.19 -6.92 12.68
CA GLU A 141 19.26 -7.59 13.60
C GLU A 141 18.70 -6.65 14.68
N ALA A 142 19.55 -5.76 15.22
CA ALA A 142 19.16 -4.85 16.29
C ALA A 142 18.14 -3.82 15.78
N SER A 143 18.40 -3.23 14.62
CA SER A 143 17.47 -2.30 13.97
C SER A 143 16.17 -3.00 13.59
N GLN A 144 16.24 -4.20 12.99
CA GLN A 144 15.03 -4.94 12.64
C GLN A 144 14.17 -5.29 13.86
N GLN A 145 14.80 -5.61 15.00
CA GLN A 145 14.08 -5.84 16.24
C GLN A 145 13.39 -4.57 16.75
N ALA A 146 14.06 -3.41 16.67
CA ALA A 146 13.45 -2.13 17.01
C ALA A 146 12.27 -1.78 16.08
N CYS A 147 12.39 -2.07 14.79
CA CYS A 147 11.31 -1.88 13.81
C CYS A 147 10.11 -2.79 14.11
N ARG A 148 10.33 -4.08 14.44
CA ARG A 148 9.25 -4.99 14.86
C ARG A 148 8.52 -4.48 16.10
N ASN A 149 9.26 -4.02 17.11
CA ASN A 149 8.65 -3.43 18.32
C ASN A 149 7.82 -2.19 17.97
N THR A 150 8.31 -1.36 17.06
CA THR A 150 7.61 -0.17 16.57
C THR A 150 6.33 -0.54 15.82
N GLN A 151 6.38 -1.52 14.92
CA GLN A 151 5.21 -2.03 14.20
C GLN A 151 4.16 -2.58 15.15
N LYS A 152 4.57 -3.31 16.20
CA LYS A 152 3.67 -3.81 17.23
C LYS A 152 2.95 -2.66 17.94
N LEU A 153 3.69 -1.63 18.37
CA LEU A 153 3.10 -0.44 19.01
C LEU A 153 2.09 0.26 18.09
N TRP A 154 2.37 0.37 16.80
CA TRP A 154 1.45 1.00 15.85
C TRP A 154 0.23 0.14 15.54
N THR A 155 0.38 -1.18 15.50
CA THR A 155 -0.74 -2.11 15.37
C THR A 155 -1.68 -2.01 16.58
N GLU A 156 -1.12 -1.86 17.78
CA GLU A 156 -1.90 -1.65 19.00
C GLU A 156 -2.60 -0.28 19.04
N LYS A 157 -1.95 0.77 18.52
CA LYS A 157 -2.53 2.13 18.43
C LYS A 157 -3.57 2.29 17.33
N ASN A 158 -3.36 1.63 16.19
CA ASN A 158 -4.25 1.63 15.04
C ASN A 158 -4.67 0.19 14.70
N PRO A 159 -5.49 -0.44 15.56
CA PRO A 159 -5.94 -1.80 15.31
C PRO A 159 -6.88 -1.84 14.12
N SER A 160 -6.92 -2.99 13.45
CA SER A 160 -7.85 -3.24 12.34
C SER A 160 -9.29 -2.86 12.72
N LYS A 161 -9.89 -1.96 11.95
CA LYS A 161 -11.29 -1.54 12.15
C LYS A 161 -12.20 -2.63 11.58
N LYS A 162 -13.11 -3.16 12.40
CA LYS A 162 -14.19 -4.02 11.92
C LYS A 162 -15.16 -3.18 11.09
N PHE A 163 -15.26 -3.45 9.79
CA PHE A 163 -16.10 -2.73 8.81
C PHE A 163 -17.54 -3.24 8.70
#